data_AF-A0A840DC12-F1
#
_entry.id   AF-A0A840DC12-F1
#
_cell.length_a   1.000
_cell.length_b   1.000
_cell.length_c   1.000
_cell.angle_alpha   90.00
_cell.angle_beta   90.00
_cell.angle_gamma   90.00
#
_symmetry.space_group_name_H-M   'P 1'
#
loop_
_entity.id
_entity.type
_entity.pdbx_description
1 polymer ?
#
loop_
_entity_poly.entity_id
_entity_poly.type
_entity_poly.pdbx_seq_one_letter_code
_entity_poly.pdbx_strand_id
1 'polypeptide(L)'
;MEYRILSTSEKITQVREYRPYKEERRYMAVYLIALRRNDRQMIDEYESFGGDPRYIIMNRRAYDQQRIFGFSGKTLNEHGWLATPEFQDVERIEFIDRKGWAAFNYITIGQGANGKWTYGVSYSTGGSGGGYGMGIWGKVCNSRKECLTAALRELLNRHAEQRDRLKNDPSNFNPTLSNTIVKQVQAMLQETTVARQLTLLFN
;
A
#
# COMPACT_ATOMS: atom_id res chain seq x y z
N MET A 1 -15.24 -5.90 -29.57
CA MET A 1 -15.59 -4.55 -30.03
C MET A 1 -14.75 -3.57 -29.22
N GLU A 2 -13.99 -2.69 -29.87
CA GLU A 2 -13.10 -1.76 -29.16
C GLU A 2 -13.95 -0.75 -28.38
N TYR A 3 -13.77 -0.65 -27.06
CA TYR A 3 -14.64 0.17 -26.20
C TYR A 3 -14.70 1.64 -26.63
N ARG A 4 -13.60 2.18 -27.19
CA ARG A 4 -13.49 3.59 -27.59
C ARG A 4 -14.44 3.97 -28.73
N ILE A 5 -14.77 3.05 -29.63
CA ILE A 5 -15.65 3.30 -30.78
C ILE A 5 -17.14 3.17 -30.45
N LEU A 6 -17.48 2.76 -29.23
CA LEU A 6 -18.87 2.63 -28.78
C LEU A 6 -19.57 4.00 -28.73
N SER A 7 -20.87 3.99 -28.99
CA SER A 7 -21.72 5.15 -28.73
C SER A 7 -21.76 5.50 -27.24
N THR A 8 -22.13 6.74 -26.92
CA THR A 8 -22.21 7.22 -25.53
C THR A 8 -23.17 6.37 -24.68
N SER A 9 -24.31 5.95 -25.24
CA SER A 9 -25.29 5.11 -24.53
C SER A 9 -24.71 3.73 -24.22
N GLU A 10 -24.01 3.10 -25.16
CA GLU A 10 -23.34 1.81 -24.96
C GLU A 10 -22.25 1.90 -23.89
N LYS A 11 -21.41 2.94 -23.93
CA LYS A 11 -20.39 3.20 -22.90
C LYS A 11 -21.03 3.34 -21.51
N ILE A 12 -22.10 4.12 -21.39
CA ILE A 12 -22.83 4.30 -20.13
C ILE A 12 -23.40 2.98 -19.62
N THR A 13 -23.99 2.15 -20.49
CA THR A 13 -24.51 0.84 -20.11
C THR A 13 -23.42 -0.05 -19.53
N GLN A 14 -22.30 -0.22 -20.24
CA GLN A 14 -21.20 -1.06 -19.76
C GLN A 14 -20.59 -0.54 -18.43
N VAL A 15 -20.44 0.79 -18.30
CA VAL A 15 -19.93 1.37 -17.05
C VAL A 15 -20.89 1.08 -15.88
N ARG A 16 -22.21 1.09 -16.10
CA ARG A 16 -23.20 0.76 -15.06
C ARG A 16 -23.22 -0.72 -14.66
N GLU A 17 -22.79 -1.62 -15.54
CA GLU A 17 -22.68 -3.05 -15.25
C GLU A 17 -21.46 -3.38 -14.39
N TYR A 18 -20.40 -2.57 -14.50
CA TYR A 18 -19.24 -2.67 -13.63
C TYR A 18 -19.63 -2.39 -12.17
N ARG A 19 -19.21 -3.29 -11.27
CA ARG A 19 -19.50 -3.22 -9.83
C ARG A 19 -18.28 -2.69 -9.07
N PRO A 20 -18.14 -1.36 -8.90
CA PRO A 20 -17.00 -0.78 -8.20
C PRO A 20 -17.06 -1.10 -6.70
N TYR A 21 -15.90 -1.30 -6.08
CA TYR A 21 -15.83 -1.23 -4.61
C TYR A 21 -15.84 0.23 -4.13
N LYS A 22 -15.91 0.45 -2.82
CA LYS A 22 -16.22 1.75 -2.21
C LYS A 22 -15.35 2.90 -2.75
N GLU A 23 -14.03 2.73 -2.81
CA GLU A 23 -13.10 3.80 -3.21
C GLU A 23 -13.05 4.03 -4.74
N GLU A 24 -13.56 3.10 -5.56
CA GLU A 24 -13.69 3.26 -7.02
C GLU A 24 -14.92 4.06 -7.44
N ARG A 25 -15.96 4.10 -6.60
CA ARG A 25 -17.25 4.73 -6.95
C ARG A 25 -17.10 6.17 -7.41
N ARG A 26 -16.17 6.93 -6.82
CA ARG A 26 -15.89 8.32 -7.21
C ARG A 26 -15.36 8.42 -8.64
N TYR A 27 -14.50 7.49 -9.04
CA TYR A 27 -13.88 7.46 -10.36
C TYR A 27 -14.90 7.09 -11.43
N MET A 28 -15.72 6.08 -11.14
CA MET A 28 -16.85 5.70 -11.98
C MET A 28 -17.83 6.87 -12.16
N ALA A 29 -18.15 7.59 -11.08
CA ALA A 29 -19.08 8.71 -11.12
C ALA A 29 -18.56 9.86 -12.01
N VAL A 30 -17.29 10.25 -11.85
CA VAL A 30 -16.66 11.27 -12.71
C VAL A 30 -16.73 10.87 -14.18
N TYR A 31 -16.41 9.61 -14.48
CA TYR A 31 -16.45 9.11 -15.84
C TYR A 31 -17.85 9.09 -16.44
N LEU A 32 -18.86 8.64 -15.68
CA LEU A 32 -20.27 8.68 -16.10
C LEU A 32 -20.77 10.11 -16.35
N ILE A 33 -20.35 11.08 -15.53
CA ILE A 33 -20.69 12.48 -15.72
C ILE A 33 -20.06 13.02 -17.00
N ALA A 34 -18.79 12.69 -17.27
CA ALA A 34 -18.08 13.08 -18.48
C ALA A 34 -18.80 12.54 -19.73
N LEU A 35 -19.16 11.26 -19.74
CA LEU A 35 -19.95 10.64 -20.82
C LEU A 35 -21.27 11.36 -21.06
N ARG A 36 -22.04 11.65 -20.00
CA ARG A 36 -23.35 12.32 -20.13
C ARG A 36 -23.25 13.76 -20.61
N ARG A 37 -22.17 14.46 -20.27
CA ARG A 37 -21.93 15.86 -20.68
C ARG A 37 -21.17 15.97 -22.01
N ASN A 38 -20.78 14.84 -22.60
CA ASN A 38 -19.88 14.81 -23.76
C ASN A 38 -18.60 15.63 -23.54
N ASP A 39 -18.05 15.56 -22.32
CA ASP A 39 -16.79 16.21 -21.95
C ASP A 39 -15.63 15.42 -22.58
N ARG A 40 -15.26 15.80 -23.81
CA ARG A 40 -14.25 15.09 -24.59
C ARG A 40 -12.90 15.00 -23.89
N GLN A 41 -12.47 16.07 -23.24
CA GLN A 41 -11.19 16.08 -22.54
C GLN A 41 -11.17 15.05 -21.40
N MET A 42 -12.22 15.00 -20.59
CA MET A 42 -12.29 14.05 -19.48
C MET A 42 -12.50 12.61 -19.97
N ILE A 43 -13.28 12.42 -21.05
CA ILE A 43 -13.47 11.11 -21.69
C ILE A 43 -12.13 10.57 -22.19
N ASP A 44 -11.40 11.35 -22.99
CA ASP A 44 -10.13 10.94 -23.58
C ASP A 44 -9.10 10.63 -22.49
N GLU A 45 -9.08 11.43 -21.42
CA GLU A 45 -8.21 11.19 -20.27
C GLU A 45 -8.55 9.88 -19.56
N TYR A 46 -9.82 9.57 -19.31
CA TYR A 46 -10.23 8.31 -18.68
C TYR A 46 -10.00 7.11 -19.60
N GLU A 47 -10.37 7.21 -20.88
CA GLU A 47 -10.21 6.13 -21.86
C GLU A 47 -8.75 5.85 -22.21
N SER A 48 -7.82 6.75 -21.87
CA SER A 48 -6.38 6.46 -21.93
C SER A 48 -5.91 5.41 -20.90
N PHE A 49 -6.70 5.16 -19.85
CA PHE A 49 -6.37 4.20 -18.78
C PHE A 49 -6.83 2.77 -19.06
N GLY A 50 -7.52 2.49 -20.17
CA GLY A 50 -7.92 1.11 -20.46
C GLY A 50 -8.93 0.97 -21.58
N GLY A 51 -9.14 -0.29 -21.97
CA GLY A 51 -10.06 -0.69 -23.03
C GLY A 51 -11.45 -1.14 -22.55
N ASP A 52 -11.75 -1.05 -21.25
CA ASP A 52 -13.08 -1.33 -20.69
C ASP A 52 -13.27 -0.59 -19.35
N PRO A 53 -14.50 -0.52 -18.81
CA PRO A 53 -14.77 0.21 -17.58
C PRO A 53 -13.91 -0.22 -16.37
N ARG A 54 -13.59 -1.50 -16.23
CA ARG A 54 -12.77 -2.02 -15.13
C ARG A 54 -11.37 -1.43 -15.21
N TYR A 55 -10.69 -1.57 -16.35
CA TYR A 55 -9.33 -1.03 -16.51
C TYR A 55 -9.32 0.49 -16.38
N ILE A 56 -10.25 1.19 -17.05
CA ILE A 56 -10.36 2.65 -16.99
C ILE A 56 -10.43 3.15 -15.55
N ILE A 57 -11.36 2.59 -14.77
CA ILE A 57 -11.62 3.04 -13.39
C ILE A 57 -10.47 2.66 -12.45
N MET A 58 -9.99 1.41 -12.53
CA MET A 58 -8.94 0.91 -11.65
C MET A 58 -7.60 1.57 -11.90
N ASN A 59 -7.20 1.70 -13.17
CA ASN A 59 -5.93 2.31 -13.53
C ASN A 59 -5.96 3.82 -13.26
N ARG A 60 -7.09 4.51 -13.49
CA ARG A 60 -7.20 5.92 -13.10
C ARG A 60 -7.00 6.11 -11.59
N ARG A 61 -7.62 5.25 -10.78
CA ARG A 61 -7.43 5.26 -9.32
C ARG A 61 -6.00 4.98 -8.93
N ALA A 62 -5.37 3.96 -9.54
CA ALA A 62 -3.98 3.62 -9.30
C ALA A 62 -3.06 4.80 -9.66
N TYR A 63 -3.27 5.44 -10.80
CA TYR A 63 -2.50 6.60 -11.25
C TYR A 63 -2.58 7.78 -10.27
N ASP A 64 -3.80 8.15 -9.84
CA ASP A 64 -3.97 9.20 -8.84
C ASP A 64 -3.21 8.87 -7.53
N GLN A 65 -3.19 7.60 -7.14
CA GLN A 65 -2.46 7.15 -5.96
C GLN A 65 -0.94 7.16 -6.17
N GLN A 66 -0.47 6.71 -7.33
CA GLN A 66 0.95 6.78 -7.74
C GLN A 66 1.48 8.22 -7.67
N ARG A 67 0.66 9.21 -8.07
CA ARG A 67 1.02 10.63 -8.02
C ARG A 67 1.28 11.17 -6.61
N ILE A 68 0.68 10.59 -5.57
CA ILE A 68 0.97 10.97 -4.18
C ILE A 68 2.45 10.74 -3.85
N PHE A 69 3.06 9.73 -4.46
CA PHE A 69 4.47 9.38 -4.35
C PHE A 69 5.35 9.99 -5.46
N GLY A 70 4.80 10.93 -6.25
CA GLY A 70 5.55 11.64 -7.28
C GLY A 70 5.71 10.89 -8.60
N PHE A 71 5.10 9.72 -8.74
CA PHE A 71 5.14 8.98 -9.99
C PHE A 71 4.14 9.56 -11.01
N SER A 72 4.59 9.69 -12.26
CA SER A 72 3.77 10.22 -13.37
C SER A 72 3.69 9.25 -14.56
N GLY A 73 4.21 8.03 -14.43
CA GLY A 73 4.16 7.02 -15.48
C GLY A 73 2.72 6.60 -15.77
N LYS A 74 2.36 6.51 -17.05
CA LYS A 74 1.03 6.08 -17.52
C LYS A 74 1.06 4.82 -18.38
N THR A 75 2.19 4.11 -18.38
CA THR A 75 2.39 2.92 -19.22
C THR A 75 1.49 1.79 -18.74
N LEU A 76 0.74 1.19 -19.67
CA LEU A 76 -0.02 -0.03 -19.41
C LEU A 76 0.83 -1.25 -19.81
N ASN A 77 0.77 -2.32 -19.02
CA ASN A 77 1.39 -3.59 -19.37
C ASN A 77 0.60 -4.34 -20.46
N GLU A 78 1.10 -5.49 -20.88
CA GLU A 78 0.48 -6.35 -21.90
C GLU A 78 -0.94 -6.83 -21.56
N HIS A 79 -1.33 -6.73 -20.29
CA HIS A 79 -2.67 -7.07 -19.79
C HIS A 79 -3.57 -5.84 -19.60
N GLY A 80 -3.11 -4.64 -19.98
CA GLY A 80 -3.88 -3.40 -19.84
C GLY A 80 -3.89 -2.81 -18.44
N TRP A 81 -3.08 -3.31 -17.50
CA TRP A 81 -2.93 -2.74 -16.17
C TRP A 81 -1.87 -1.65 -16.15
N LEU A 82 -2.11 -0.58 -15.38
CA LEU A 82 -1.11 0.46 -15.15
C LEU A 82 0.13 -0.15 -14.50
N ALA A 83 1.30 0.12 -15.07
CA ALA A 83 2.57 -0.37 -14.56
C ALA A 83 2.76 0.04 -13.10
N THR A 84 3.20 -0.91 -12.28
CA THR A 84 3.55 -0.66 -10.88
C THR A 84 4.83 0.18 -10.85
N PRO A 85 4.85 1.33 -10.16
CA PRO A 85 6.06 2.12 -10.05
C PRO A 85 7.07 1.43 -9.12
N GLU A 86 8.34 1.65 -9.39
CA GLU A 86 9.42 1.20 -8.54
C GLU A 86 9.72 2.25 -7.48
N PHE A 87 9.61 1.85 -6.21
CA PHE A 87 10.08 2.66 -5.10
C PHE A 87 11.60 2.60 -5.02
N GLN A 88 12.21 3.71 -4.61
CA GLN A 88 13.65 3.87 -4.37
C GLN A 88 13.97 3.61 -2.89
N ASP A 89 15.26 3.45 -2.57
CA ASP A 89 15.77 3.26 -1.20
C ASP A 89 14.96 2.21 -0.41
N VAL A 90 14.64 1.10 -1.09
CA VAL A 90 13.83 0.04 -0.50
C VAL A 90 14.66 -0.72 0.51
N GLU A 91 14.17 -0.74 1.74
CA GLU A 91 14.81 -1.42 2.85
C GLU A 91 13.87 -2.47 3.44
N ARG A 92 14.44 -3.63 3.74
CA ARG A 92 13.75 -4.69 4.48
C ARG A 92 14.48 -4.91 5.79
N ILE A 93 13.75 -4.79 6.89
CA ILE A 93 14.28 -4.99 8.23
C ILE A 93 13.58 -6.22 8.80
N GLU A 94 14.39 -7.23 9.08
CA GLU A 94 13.94 -8.54 9.54
C GLU A 94 14.12 -8.71 11.04
N PHE A 95 13.14 -9.34 11.68
CA PHE A 95 13.17 -9.71 13.09
C PHE A 95 13.11 -11.23 13.20
N ILE A 96 14.15 -11.81 13.78
CA ILE A 96 14.38 -13.26 13.74
C ILE A 96 14.26 -13.83 15.15
N ASP A 97 13.37 -14.79 15.36
CA ASP A 97 13.25 -15.47 16.66
C ASP A 97 14.23 -16.63 16.81
N ARG A 98 14.71 -17.21 15.70
CA ARG A 98 15.62 -18.37 15.69
C ARG A 98 16.68 -18.25 14.60
N LYS A 99 17.95 -18.45 14.97
CA LYS A 99 19.08 -18.44 14.02
C LYS A 99 18.89 -19.49 12.93
N GLY A 100 19.06 -19.10 11.66
CA GLY A 100 18.95 -20.00 10.50
C GLY A 100 17.53 -20.25 9.99
N TRP A 101 16.51 -19.58 10.55
CA TRP A 101 15.12 -19.65 10.06
C TRP A 101 14.77 -18.43 9.21
N ALA A 102 13.79 -18.60 8.31
CA ALA A 102 13.26 -17.49 7.52
C ALA A 102 12.55 -16.45 8.42
N ALA A 103 12.80 -15.16 8.16
CA ALA A 103 12.13 -14.09 8.88
C ALA A 103 10.68 -13.92 8.38
N PHE A 104 9.72 -14.34 9.20
CA PHE A 104 8.29 -14.10 8.97
C PHE A 104 7.78 -12.82 9.63
N ASN A 105 8.65 -12.14 10.37
CA ASN A 105 8.40 -10.84 10.98
C ASN A 105 9.37 -9.85 10.35
N TYR A 106 8.85 -8.91 9.57
CA TYR A 106 9.66 -7.91 8.91
C TYR A 106 8.83 -6.68 8.56
N ILE A 107 9.54 -5.58 8.37
CA ILE A 107 8.99 -4.38 7.77
C ILE A 107 9.72 -4.09 6.48
N THR A 108 9.03 -3.49 5.53
CA THR A 108 9.64 -2.97 4.31
C THR A 108 9.29 -1.51 4.20
N ILE A 109 10.27 -0.64 4.00
CA ILE A 109 10.06 0.79 3.74
C ILE A 109 10.65 1.16 2.38
N GLY A 110 10.14 2.22 1.76
CA GLY A 110 10.67 2.70 0.49
C GLY A 110 10.17 4.08 0.14
N GLN A 111 10.93 4.76 -0.71
CA GLN A 111 10.76 6.15 -1.09
C GLN A 111 10.15 6.29 -2.49
N GLY A 112 9.15 7.15 -2.63
CA GLY A 112 8.62 7.58 -3.90
C GLY A 112 9.51 8.62 -4.57
N ALA A 113 9.28 8.88 -5.86
CA ALA A 113 10.05 9.84 -6.66
C ALA A 113 10.05 11.28 -6.11
N ASN A 114 9.05 11.67 -5.31
CA ASN A 114 8.97 12.99 -4.66
C ASN A 114 9.51 13.01 -3.22
N GLY A 115 10.23 11.98 -2.80
CA GLY A 115 10.81 11.88 -1.47
C GLY A 115 9.86 11.43 -0.36
N LYS A 116 8.57 11.19 -0.64
CA LYS A 116 7.62 10.60 0.31
C LYS A 116 7.92 9.13 0.54
N TRP A 117 7.65 8.64 1.74
CA TRP A 117 7.92 7.25 2.13
C TRP A 117 6.62 6.47 2.35
N THR A 118 6.68 5.17 2.20
CA THR A 118 5.61 4.23 2.57
C THR A 118 6.20 2.95 3.13
N TYR A 119 5.38 2.14 3.78
CA TYR A 119 5.83 0.88 4.38
C TYR A 119 4.83 -0.26 4.20
N GLY A 120 5.33 -1.47 4.30
CA GLY A 120 4.59 -2.72 4.47
C GLY A 120 5.05 -3.44 5.74
N VAL A 121 4.19 -4.30 6.27
CA VAL A 121 4.45 -5.08 7.49
C VAL A 121 4.07 -6.53 7.23
N SER A 122 4.91 -7.45 7.67
CA SER A 122 4.59 -8.85 7.83
C SER A 122 4.85 -9.26 9.27
N TYR A 123 3.90 -9.98 9.85
CA TYR A 123 3.99 -10.48 11.21
C TYR A 123 3.53 -11.94 11.28
N SER A 124 4.18 -12.69 12.16
CA SER A 124 3.80 -14.02 12.57
C SER A 124 3.97 -14.13 14.07
N THR A 125 2.97 -14.72 14.73
CA THR A 125 2.98 -14.99 16.17
C THR A 125 3.03 -16.49 16.46
N GLY A 126 3.47 -17.33 15.52
CA GLY A 126 3.37 -18.79 15.60
C GLY A 126 2.55 -19.33 14.43
N GLY A 127 1.47 -20.06 14.70
CA GLY A 127 0.55 -20.56 13.67
C GLY A 127 -0.33 -19.48 13.02
N SER A 128 -0.45 -18.30 13.65
CA SER A 128 -1.14 -17.14 13.09
C SER A 128 -0.17 -16.06 12.60
N GLY A 129 -0.64 -15.26 11.65
CA GLY A 129 0.10 -14.15 11.09
C GLY A 129 -0.72 -13.36 10.08
N GLY A 130 -0.07 -12.39 9.45
CA GLY A 130 -0.65 -11.57 8.40
C GLY A 130 0.34 -10.55 7.90
N GLY A 131 -0.05 -9.80 6.88
CA GLY A 131 0.77 -8.72 6.38
C GLY A 131 0.25 -8.13 5.08
N TYR A 132 0.93 -7.09 4.65
CA TYR A 132 0.74 -6.46 3.36
C TYR A 132 2.07 -5.93 2.85
N GLY A 133 2.23 -5.97 1.53
CA GLY A 133 3.40 -5.42 0.85
C GLY A 133 3.41 -3.90 0.90
N MET A 134 4.62 -3.35 0.88
CA MET A 134 4.82 -1.93 0.62
C MET A 134 4.29 -1.57 -0.77
N GLY A 135 3.64 -0.41 -0.91
CA GLY A 135 3.23 0.09 -2.21
C GLY A 135 2.41 1.38 -2.13
N ILE A 136 1.84 1.75 -3.27
CA ILE A 136 1.09 3.00 -3.44
C ILE A 136 -0.16 3.08 -2.53
N TRP A 137 -0.69 1.95 -2.10
CA TRP A 137 -1.85 1.90 -1.20
C TRP A 137 -1.48 2.07 0.29
N GLY A 138 -0.18 2.08 0.61
CA GLY A 138 0.31 2.19 1.97
C GLY A 138 0.23 3.61 2.54
N LYS A 139 0.59 3.73 3.81
CA LYS A 139 0.61 5.01 4.53
C LYS A 139 1.70 5.92 3.96
N VAL A 140 1.33 7.17 3.71
CA VAL A 140 2.28 8.20 3.26
C VAL A 140 3.00 8.80 4.47
N CYS A 141 4.32 8.87 4.40
CA CYS A 141 5.19 9.45 5.42
C CYS A 141 6.09 10.51 4.77
N ASN A 142 6.48 11.53 5.54
CA ASN A 142 7.29 12.64 5.03
C ASN A 142 8.79 12.39 5.12
N SER A 143 9.21 11.35 5.84
CA SER A 143 10.62 10.98 5.99
C SER A 143 10.77 9.48 6.24
N ARG A 144 11.96 8.96 5.94
CA ARG A 144 12.38 7.59 6.30
C ARG A 144 12.13 7.30 7.78
N LYS A 145 12.55 8.22 8.65
CA LYS A 145 12.43 8.08 10.11
C LYS A 145 10.98 7.97 10.58
N GLU A 146 10.11 8.84 10.08
CA GLU A 146 8.68 8.78 10.38
C GLU A 146 8.08 7.44 9.92
N CYS A 147 8.46 7.01 8.72
CA CYS A 147 7.97 5.78 8.12
C CYS A 147 8.41 4.54 8.91
N LEU A 148 9.70 4.44 9.21
CA LEU A 148 10.27 3.39 10.05
C LEU A 148 9.59 3.34 11.43
N THR A 149 9.45 4.51 12.08
CA THR A 149 8.78 4.60 13.39
C THR A 149 7.33 4.12 13.31
N ALA A 150 6.59 4.47 12.26
CA ALA A 150 5.22 4.01 12.06
C ALA A 150 5.15 2.49 11.84
N ALA A 151 6.03 1.94 11.00
CA ALA A 151 6.10 0.51 10.70
C ALA A 151 6.42 -0.33 11.95
N LEU A 152 7.42 0.09 12.74
CA LEU A 152 7.79 -0.58 14.00
C LEU A 152 6.62 -0.57 15.00
N ARG A 153 5.94 0.57 15.15
CA ARG A 153 4.76 0.69 16.03
C ARG A 153 3.61 -0.20 15.56
N GLU A 154 3.37 -0.28 14.26
CA GLU A 154 2.34 -1.17 13.74
C GLU A 154 2.69 -2.63 14.03
N LEU A 155 3.94 -3.06 13.82
CA LEU A 155 4.36 -4.42 14.15
C LEU A 155 4.15 -4.75 15.65
N LEU A 156 4.49 -3.83 16.56
CA LEU A 156 4.19 -3.98 17.99
C LEU A 156 2.69 -4.15 18.26
N ASN A 157 1.87 -3.31 17.63
CA ASN A 157 0.41 -3.37 17.80
C ASN A 157 -0.16 -4.69 17.29
N ARG A 158 0.32 -5.21 16.14
CA ARG A 158 -0.12 -6.53 15.63
C ARG A 158 0.20 -7.65 16.61
N HIS A 159 1.39 -7.65 17.20
CA HIS A 159 1.74 -8.65 18.22
C HIS A 159 0.88 -8.54 19.49
N ALA A 160 0.53 -7.32 19.91
CA ALA A 160 -0.37 -7.10 21.04
C ALA A 160 -1.80 -7.58 20.73
N GLU A 161 -2.36 -7.18 19.58
CA GLU A 161 -3.68 -7.61 19.10
C GLU A 161 -3.79 -9.14 19.03
N GLN A 162 -2.79 -9.81 18.45
CA GLN A 162 -2.76 -11.27 18.37
C GLN A 162 -2.66 -11.93 19.74
N ARG A 163 -1.86 -11.38 20.65
CA ARG A 163 -1.75 -11.89 22.02
C ARG A 163 -3.08 -11.88 22.73
N ASP A 164 -3.81 -10.76 22.65
CA ASP A 164 -5.11 -10.63 23.31
C ASP A 164 -6.17 -11.54 22.67
N ARG A 165 -6.17 -11.61 21.34
CA ARG A 165 -7.12 -12.43 20.56
C ARG A 165 -6.89 -13.93 20.74
N LEU A 166 -5.64 -14.37 20.85
CA LEU A 166 -5.24 -15.77 20.84
C LEU A 166 -4.68 -16.25 22.19
N LYS A 167 -4.92 -15.52 23.28
CA LYS A 167 -4.40 -15.84 24.63
C LYS A 167 -4.71 -17.26 25.11
N ASN A 168 -5.78 -17.86 24.61
CA ASN A 168 -6.21 -19.23 24.95
C ASN A 168 -5.99 -20.23 23.81
N ASP A 169 -5.23 -19.85 22.77
CA ASP A 169 -4.95 -20.67 21.59
C ASP A 169 -3.43 -20.90 21.44
N PRO A 170 -2.89 -21.92 22.12
CA PRO A 170 -1.46 -22.23 22.08
C PRO A 170 -1.00 -22.80 20.73
N SER A 171 -1.94 -23.19 19.85
CA SER A 171 -1.60 -23.68 18.51
C SER A 171 -1.26 -22.54 17.55
N ASN A 172 -1.96 -21.42 17.69
CA ASN A 172 -1.80 -20.26 16.82
C ASN A 172 -0.94 -19.16 17.41
N PHE A 173 -0.82 -19.09 18.74
CA PHE A 173 0.01 -18.10 19.42
C PHE A 173 1.16 -18.74 20.20
N ASN A 174 2.37 -18.35 19.85
CA ASN A 174 3.62 -18.69 20.50
C ASN A 174 4.14 -17.47 21.30
N PRO A 175 3.99 -17.46 22.64
CA PRO A 175 4.43 -16.35 23.48
C PRO A 175 5.94 -16.08 23.40
N THR A 176 6.76 -17.13 23.31
CA THR A 176 8.23 -17.02 23.27
C THR A 176 8.69 -16.32 21.99
N LEU A 177 8.15 -16.73 20.84
CA LEU A 177 8.40 -16.08 19.56
C LEU A 177 7.96 -14.61 19.63
N SER A 178 6.70 -14.37 20.02
CA SER A 178 6.13 -13.03 20.06
C SER A 178 6.92 -12.09 20.98
N ASN A 179 7.33 -12.54 22.16
CA ASN A 179 8.15 -11.75 23.08
C ASN A 179 9.55 -11.44 22.52
N THR A 180 10.15 -12.39 21.80
CA THR A 180 11.46 -12.20 21.17
C THR A 180 11.40 -11.11 20.10
N ILE A 181 10.39 -11.17 19.22
CA ILE A 181 10.17 -10.18 18.18
C ILE A 181 9.87 -8.81 18.79
N VAL A 182 8.93 -8.74 19.75
CA VAL A 182 8.58 -7.48 20.43
C VAL A 182 9.80 -6.82 21.05
N LYS A 183 10.69 -7.59 21.69
CA LYS A 183 11.92 -7.05 22.29
C LYS A 183 12.86 -6.44 21.25
N GLN A 184 13.05 -7.10 20.11
CA GLN A 184 13.90 -6.58 19.02
C GLN A 184 13.32 -5.29 18.42
N VAL A 185 12.01 -5.28 18.16
CA VAL A 185 11.31 -4.11 17.61
C VAL A 185 11.35 -2.93 18.59
N GLN A 186 11.17 -3.18 19.89
CA GLN A 186 11.28 -2.15 20.94
C GLN A 186 12.69 -1.56 21.03
N ALA A 187 13.75 -2.39 20.97
CA ALA A 187 15.13 -1.91 21.00
C ALA A 187 15.41 -0.95 19.82
N MET A 188 15.02 -1.34 18.60
CA MET A 188 15.19 -0.49 17.41
C MET A 188 14.38 0.81 17.49
N LEU A 189 13.16 0.76 18.04
CA LEU A 189 12.32 1.94 18.24
C LEU A 189 12.95 2.92 19.25
N GLN A 190 13.59 2.40 20.30
CA GLN A 190 14.33 3.20 21.28
C GLN A 190 15.55 3.87 20.66
N GLU A 191 16.38 3.14 19.91
CA GLU A 191 17.55 3.68 19.20
C GLU A 191 17.15 4.85 18.27
N THR A 192 16.05 4.67 17.53
CA THR A 192 15.51 5.70 16.62
C THR A 192 15.08 6.98 17.37
N THR A 193 14.66 6.82 18.63
CA THR A 193 14.22 7.93 19.50
C THR A 193 15.39 8.63 20.17
N VAL A 194 16.37 7.89 20.70
CA VAL A 194 17.56 8.45 21.36
C VAL A 194 18.41 9.27 20.39
N ALA A 195 18.59 8.79 19.15
CA ALA A 195 19.25 9.56 18.11
C ALA A 195 18.60 10.95 17.87
N ARG A 196 17.28 11.10 18.13
CA ARG A 196 16.56 12.39 18.03
C ARG A 196 16.98 13.38 19.11
N GLN A 197 17.14 12.92 20.35
CA GLN A 197 17.45 13.78 21.49
C GLN A 197 18.87 14.33 21.37
N LEU A 198 19.81 13.51 20.90
CA LEU A 198 21.19 13.95 20.68
C LEU A 198 21.28 15.00 19.56
N THR A 199 20.61 14.84 18.42
CA THR A 199 20.65 15.86 17.34
C THR A 199 20.02 17.20 17.75
N LEU A 200 19.06 17.20 18.68
CA LEU A 200 18.44 18.43 19.21
C LEU A 200 19.29 19.14 20.26
N LEU A 201 20.28 18.46 20.84
CA LEU A 201 21.19 19.03 21.84
C LEU A 201 22.45 19.66 21.23
N PHE A 202 22.73 19.39 19.94
CA PHE A 202 23.93 19.84 19.24
C PHE A 202 23.63 20.75 18.02
N ASN A 203 22.40 21.26 17.91
CA ASN A 203 21.98 22.33 16.99
C ASN A 203 21.49 23.52 17.81
#